data_AF-A0A9P2XEX1-F1
#
_entry.id   AF-A0A9P2XEX1-F1
#
_cell.length_a   1.000
_cell.length_b   1.000
_cell.length_c   1.000
_cell.angle_alpha   90.00
_cell.angle_beta   90.00
_cell.angle_gamma   90.00
#
_symmetry.space_group_name_H-M   'P 1'
#
loop_
_entity.id
_entity.type
_entity.pdbx_description
1 polymer ?
#
loop_
_entity_poly.entity_id
_entity_poly.type
_entity_poly.pdbx_seq_one_letter_code
_entity_poly.pdbx_strand_id
1 'polypeptide(L)'
;TSPISPVIDVVQGGIDILQGVESLKTEIINTGIDTVADTIIGVLPQAEHPVSEIADLGTLTFETSRDTVNGALEVVSDLVGGDIQGATESATGILDTLITNGTTATGLVTEIIGGVTGTIGGVTGGDSPLGLVTDLLGGLTGSVGGDSPLGVVTDLLGGL
;
A
#
# COMPACT_ATOMS: atom_id res chain seq x y z
N THR A 1 49.10 11.38 41.42
CA THR A 1 48.13 11.26 40.30
C THR A 1 46.75 11.19 40.92
N SER A 2 45.80 12.03 40.47
CA SER A 2 44.50 12.15 41.14
C SER A 2 43.73 10.83 41.01
N PRO A 3 43.21 10.24 42.10
CA PRO A 3 42.52 8.94 42.09
C PRO A 3 41.22 8.93 41.26
N ILE A 4 40.83 10.09 40.72
CA ILE A 4 39.61 10.30 39.94
C ILE A 4 39.85 10.14 38.42
N SER A 5 41.11 10.18 37.95
CA SER A 5 41.46 10.04 36.51
C SER A 5 40.87 8.78 35.83
N PRO A 6 40.92 7.59 36.45
CA PRO A 6 40.35 6.38 35.84
C PRO A 6 38.82 6.45 35.70
N VAL A 7 38.15 7.16 36.62
CA VAL A 7 36.70 7.35 36.57
C VAL A 7 36.32 8.30 35.43
N ILE A 8 37.13 9.34 35.21
CA ILE A 8 36.92 10.29 34.12
C ILE A 8 37.08 9.59 32.77
N ASP A 9 38.09 8.72 32.59
CA ASP A 9 38.29 8.00 31.33
C ASP A 9 37.12 7.06 31.00
N VAL A 10 36.56 6.36 31.99
CA VAL A 10 35.36 5.52 31.82
C VAL A 10 34.13 6.36 31.48
N VAL A 11 33.96 7.52 32.14
CA VAL A 11 32.86 8.45 31.84
C VAL A 11 33.00 9.03 30.44
N GLN A 12 34.22 9.37 30.02
CA GLN A 12 34.52 9.89 28.69
C GLN A 12 34.22 8.83 27.62
N GLY A 13 34.68 7.59 27.81
CA GLY A 13 34.37 6.48 26.91
C GLY A 13 32.86 6.17 26.84
N GLY A 14 32.14 6.29 27.95
CA GLY A 14 30.68 6.18 27.97
C GLY A 14 29.97 7.30 27.18
N ILE A 15 30.51 8.52 27.23
CA ILE A 15 30.00 9.65 26.44
C ILE A 15 30.30 9.45 24.96
N ASP A 16 31.50 8.97 24.60
CA ASP A 16 31.88 8.71 23.21
C ASP A 16 31.00 7.61 22.59
N ILE A 17 30.69 6.55 23.36
CA ILE A 17 29.70 5.53 22.97
C ILE A 17 28.32 6.14 22.74
N LEU A 18 27.87 6.99 23.65
CA LEU A 18 26.56 7.63 23.55
C LEU A 18 26.46 8.52 22.31
N GLN A 19 27.55 9.21 21.97
CA GLN A 19 27.64 10.02 20.75
C GLN A 19 27.64 9.15 19.48
N GLY A 20 28.36 8.03 19.47
CA GLY A 20 28.34 7.08 18.35
C GLY A 20 26.97 6.46 18.10
N VAL A 21 26.21 6.17 19.17
CA VAL A 21 24.81 5.70 19.08
C VAL A 21 23.91 6.81 18.53
N GLU A 22 24.13 8.06 18.94
CA GLU A 22 23.34 9.21 18.48
C GLU A 22 23.59 9.55 17.01
N SER A 23 24.83 9.44 16.54
CA SER A 23 25.15 9.57 15.11
C SER A 23 24.54 8.44 14.29
N LEU A 24 24.64 7.18 14.76
CA LEU A 24 24.06 6.03 14.08
C LEU A 24 22.53 6.15 13.98
N LYS A 25 21.86 6.59 15.05
CA LYS A 25 20.42 6.85 15.03
C LYS A 25 20.06 7.86 13.93
N THR A 26 20.83 8.94 13.83
CA THR A 26 20.60 10.00 12.85
C THR A 26 20.84 9.50 11.42
N GLU A 27 21.89 8.70 11.22
CA GLU A 27 22.19 8.05 9.95
C GLU A 27 21.08 7.08 9.51
N ILE A 28 20.62 6.20 10.40
CA ILE A 28 19.48 5.30 10.14
C ILE A 28 18.23 6.09 9.75
N ILE A 29 17.94 7.20 10.45
CA ILE A 29 16.79 8.05 10.14
C ILE A 29 16.94 8.71 8.78
N ASN A 30 18.10 9.32 8.48
CA ASN A 30 18.33 10.01 7.20
C ASN A 30 18.32 9.03 6.03
N THR A 31 19.04 7.91 6.14
CA THR A 31 19.02 6.84 5.13
C THR A 31 17.61 6.26 4.96
N GLY A 32 16.87 6.07 6.06
CA GLY A 32 15.48 5.61 6.01
C GLY A 32 14.57 6.60 5.29
N ILE A 33 14.72 7.90 5.54
CA ILE A 33 13.97 8.96 4.89
C ILE A 33 14.32 9.06 3.40
N ASP A 34 15.61 9.05 3.04
CA ASP A 34 16.05 9.12 1.64
C ASP A 34 15.57 7.89 0.86
N THR A 35 15.66 6.71 1.46
CA THR A 35 15.13 5.47 0.89
C THR A 35 13.63 5.54 0.69
N VAL A 36 12.88 6.04 1.69
CA VAL A 36 11.43 6.22 1.60
C VAL A 36 11.07 7.28 0.57
N ALA A 37 11.83 8.37 0.46
CA ALA A 37 11.59 9.41 -0.54
C ALA A 37 11.79 8.86 -1.96
N ASP A 38 12.87 8.12 -2.20
CA ASP A 38 13.15 7.49 -3.50
C ASP A 38 12.14 6.36 -3.82
N THR A 39 11.73 5.57 -2.82
CA THR A 39 10.87 4.40 -3.03
C THR A 39 9.37 4.71 -2.96
N ILE A 40 8.90 5.62 -2.11
CA ILE A 40 7.46 5.85 -1.91
C ILE A 40 6.94 6.97 -2.83
N ILE A 41 7.74 8.00 -3.12
CA ILE A 41 7.30 9.07 -4.02
C ILE A 41 7.45 8.64 -5.49
N GLY A 42 8.44 7.80 -5.82
CA GLY A 42 8.61 7.22 -7.15
C GLY A 42 7.61 6.10 -7.49
N VAL A 43 7.02 5.47 -6.47
CA VAL A 43 6.15 4.28 -6.61
C VAL A 43 4.73 4.58 -6.11
N LEU A 44 4.28 5.84 -6.10
CA LEU A 44 2.85 6.08 -6.08
C LEU A 44 2.33 5.50 -7.41
N PRO A 45 1.67 4.33 -7.41
CA PRO A 45 1.14 3.83 -8.65
C PRO A 45 0.04 4.84 -8.98
N GLN A 46 0.23 5.59 -10.06
CA GLN A 46 -0.90 6.13 -10.79
C GLN A 46 -1.66 4.92 -11.31
N ALA A 47 -2.45 4.29 -10.44
CA ALA A 47 -3.46 3.37 -10.89
C ALA A 47 -4.50 4.27 -11.56
N GLU A 48 -4.25 4.60 -12.82
CA GLU A 48 -5.11 5.49 -13.62
C GLU A 48 -6.49 4.86 -13.88
N HIS A 49 -6.68 3.58 -13.54
CA HIS A 49 -7.83 2.77 -13.92
C HIS A 49 -8.83 2.42 -12.80
N PRO A 50 -8.44 1.93 -11.60
CA PRO A 50 -9.42 1.46 -10.62
C PRO A 50 -10.32 2.57 -10.07
N VAL A 51 -9.85 3.82 -10.01
CA VAL A 51 -10.70 4.95 -9.58
C VAL A 51 -11.79 5.25 -10.61
N SER A 52 -11.46 5.17 -11.90
CA SER A 52 -12.43 5.34 -13.00
C SER A 52 -13.44 4.20 -13.00
N GLU A 53 -12.98 2.96 -12.89
CA GLU A 53 -13.85 1.76 -12.88
C GLU A 53 -14.79 1.74 -11.66
N ILE A 54 -14.33 2.23 -10.50
CA ILE A 54 -15.19 2.40 -9.31
C ILE A 54 -16.25 3.47 -9.56
N ALA A 55 -15.91 4.56 -10.24
CA ALA A 55 -16.87 5.60 -10.61
C ALA A 55 -17.90 5.08 -11.63
N ASP A 56 -17.46 4.29 -12.61
CA ASP A 56 -18.33 3.65 -13.59
C ASP A 56 -19.25 2.61 -12.92
N LEU A 57 -18.74 1.84 -11.96
CA LEU A 57 -19.55 0.89 -11.17
C LEU A 57 -20.59 1.62 -10.31
N GLY A 58 -20.22 2.76 -9.72
CA GLY A 58 -21.14 3.63 -9.01
C GLY A 58 -22.26 4.17 -9.91
N THR A 59 -21.90 4.63 -11.11
CA THR A 59 -22.84 5.11 -12.14
C THR A 59 -23.79 4.00 -12.57
N LEU A 60 -23.26 2.83 -12.92
CA LEU A 60 -24.04 1.66 -13.31
C LEU A 60 -25.01 1.23 -12.22
N THR A 61 -24.61 1.27 -10.95
CA THR A 61 -25.47 0.94 -9.81
C THR A 61 -26.64 1.91 -9.69
N PHE A 62 -26.38 3.22 -9.86
CA PHE A 62 -27.42 4.25 -9.81
C PHE A 62 -28.39 4.11 -10.99
N GLU A 63 -27.90 3.88 -12.21
CA GLU A 63 -28.73 3.65 -13.39
C GLU A 63 -29.57 2.37 -13.25
N THR A 64 -28.98 1.27 -12.78
CA THR A 64 -29.70 0.01 -12.48
C THR A 64 -30.84 0.26 -11.49
N SER A 65 -30.58 1.00 -10.41
CA SER A 65 -31.59 1.33 -9.42
C SER A 65 -32.71 2.19 -10.02
N ARG A 66 -32.36 3.20 -10.81
CA ARG A 66 -33.33 4.09 -11.45
C ARG A 66 -34.24 3.32 -12.41
N ASP A 67 -33.65 2.49 -13.27
CA ASP A 67 -34.37 1.79 -14.32
C ASP A 67 -35.24 0.67 -13.73
N THR A 68 -34.74 -0.02 -12.69
CA THR A 68 -35.55 -1.00 -11.93
C THR A 68 -36.73 -0.34 -11.23
N VAL A 69 -36.56 0.84 -10.63
CA VAL A 69 -37.65 1.58 -9.98
C VAL A 69 -38.69 2.05 -10.99
N ASN A 70 -38.25 2.59 -12.12
CA ASN A 70 -39.16 3.01 -13.19
C ASN A 70 -39.94 1.83 -13.76
N GLY A 71 -39.26 0.70 -14.03
CA GLY A 71 -39.91 -0.53 -14.47
C GLY A 71 -40.89 -1.06 -13.43
N ALA A 72 -40.53 -1.05 -12.14
CA ALA A 72 -41.43 -1.50 -11.07
C ALA A 72 -42.68 -0.61 -10.96
N LEU A 73 -42.53 0.70 -11.16
CA LEU A 73 -43.67 1.62 -11.19
C LEU A 73 -44.58 1.35 -12.41
N GLU A 74 -43.99 0.99 -13.55
CA GLU A 74 -44.73 0.59 -14.75
C GLU A 74 -45.51 -0.71 -14.53
N VAL A 75 -44.87 -1.73 -13.93
CA VAL A 75 -45.55 -2.99 -13.52
C VAL A 75 -46.77 -2.70 -12.64
N VAL A 76 -46.61 -1.83 -11.64
CA VAL A 76 -47.72 -1.45 -10.74
C VAL A 76 -48.80 -0.66 -11.50
N SER A 77 -48.40 0.26 -12.38
CA SER A 77 -49.33 1.05 -13.20
C SER A 77 -50.18 0.16 -14.10
N ASP A 78 -49.55 -0.78 -14.80
CA ASP A 78 -50.22 -1.70 -15.72
C ASP A 78 -51.14 -2.66 -14.97
N LEU A 79 -50.69 -3.19 -13.83
CA LEU A 79 -51.53 -4.06 -13.00
C LEU A 79 -52.76 -3.33 -12.45
N VAL A 80 -52.62 -2.07 -12.02
CA VAL A 80 -53.74 -1.23 -11.58
C VAL A 80 -54.67 -0.88 -12.76
N GLY A 81 -54.11 -0.73 -13.96
CA GLY A 81 -54.86 -0.54 -15.22
C GLY A 81 -55.57 -1.81 -15.73
N GLY A 82 -55.27 -2.98 -15.15
CA GLY A 82 -55.80 -4.27 -15.58
C GLY A 82 -55.03 -4.91 -16.74
N ASP A 83 -53.89 -4.36 -17.13
CA ASP A 83 -53.02 -4.88 -18.18
C ASP A 83 -51.95 -5.82 -17.62
N ILE A 84 -52.27 -7.10 -17.56
CA ILE A 84 -51.34 -8.15 -17.09
C ILE A 84 -50.20 -8.37 -18.11
N GLN A 85 -50.45 -8.13 -19.40
CA GLN A 85 -49.44 -8.33 -20.43
C GLN A 85 -48.37 -7.24 -20.34
N GLY A 86 -48.77 -5.97 -20.27
CA GLY A 86 -47.86 -4.84 -20.03
C GLY A 86 -47.06 -5.01 -18.73
N ALA A 87 -47.74 -5.37 -17.63
CA ALA A 87 -47.06 -5.63 -16.36
C ALA A 87 -46.02 -6.77 -16.45
N THR A 88 -46.29 -7.78 -17.28
CA THR A 88 -45.32 -8.87 -17.52
C THR A 88 -44.15 -8.39 -18.36
N GLU A 89 -44.40 -7.59 -19.39
CA GLU A 89 -43.35 -7.00 -20.25
C GLU A 89 -42.40 -6.11 -19.43
N SER A 90 -42.92 -5.18 -18.61
CA SER A 90 -42.11 -4.34 -17.72
C SER A 90 -41.33 -5.18 -16.71
N ALA A 91 -41.93 -6.24 -16.14
CA ALA A 91 -41.22 -7.14 -15.23
C ALA A 91 -40.07 -7.88 -15.93
N THR A 92 -40.25 -8.29 -17.19
CA THR A 92 -39.16 -8.88 -17.99
C THR A 92 -38.09 -7.84 -18.36
N GLY A 93 -38.46 -6.58 -18.59
CA GLY A 93 -37.50 -5.49 -18.81
C GLY A 93 -36.65 -5.17 -17.58
N ILE A 94 -37.23 -5.25 -16.38
CA ILE A 94 -36.47 -5.17 -15.12
C ILE A 94 -35.46 -6.32 -15.03
N LEU A 95 -35.89 -7.55 -15.34
CA LEU A 95 -35.02 -8.72 -15.31
C LEU A 95 -33.85 -8.58 -16.29
N ASP A 96 -34.12 -8.14 -17.52
CA ASP A 96 -33.10 -7.90 -18.55
C ASP A 96 -32.09 -6.83 -18.11
N THR A 97 -32.58 -5.75 -17.50
CA THR A 97 -31.75 -4.69 -16.89
C THR A 97 -30.83 -5.25 -15.81
N LEU A 98 -31.38 -6.04 -14.87
CA LEU A 98 -30.62 -6.64 -13.78
C LEU A 98 -29.53 -7.61 -14.30
N ILE A 99 -29.85 -8.41 -15.31
CA ILE A 99 -28.90 -9.36 -15.92
C ILE A 99 -27.80 -8.61 -16.66
N THR A 100 -28.17 -7.66 -17.53
CA THR A 100 -27.21 -6.89 -18.34
C THR A 100 -26.29 -6.05 -17.45
N ASN A 101 -26.83 -5.36 -16.46
CA ASN A 101 -26.03 -4.55 -15.57
C ASN A 101 -25.25 -5.41 -14.57
N GLY A 102 -25.78 -6.56 -14.14
CA GLY A 102 -25.05 -7.52 -13.31
C GLY A 102 -23.82 -8.11 -14.00
N THR A 103 -23.94 -8.44 -15.30
CA THR A 103 -22.79 -8.90 -16.09
C THR A 103 -21.76 -7.80 -16.30
N THR A 104 -22.19 -6.56 -16.58
CA THR A 104 -21.31 -5.39 -16.69
C THR A 104 -20.59 -5.10 -15.38
N ALA A 105 -21.29 -5.11 -14.24
CA ALA A 105 -20.71 -4.92 -12.91
C ALA A 105 -19.66 -5.98 -12.58
N THR A 106 -19.89 -7.24 -12.99
CA THR A 106 -18.91 -8.32 -12.81
C THR A 106 -17.62 -8.06 -13.60
N GLY A 107 -17.74 -7.51 -14.81
CA GLY A 107 -16.59 -7.07 -15.62
C GLY A 107 -15.79 -5.97 -14.92
N LEU A 108 -16.46 -4.91 -14.49
CA LEU A 108 -15.83 -3.79 -13.76
C LEU A 108 -15.15 -4.27 -12.47
N VAL A 109 -15.80 -5.13 -11.68
CA VAL A 109 -15.20 -5.69 -10.46
C VAL A 109 -13.96 -6.54 -10.77
N THR A 110 -13.97 -7.29 -11.87
CA THR A 110 -12.80 -8.08 -12.31
C THR A 110 -11.64 -7.16 -12.69
N GLU A 111 -11.94 -6.06 -13.38
CA GLU A 111 -10.96 -5.04 -13.76
C GLU A 111 -10.36 -4.35 -12.53
N ILE A 112 -11.21 -3.93 -11.57
CA ILE A 112 -10.78 -3.30 -10.31
C ILE A 112 -9.84 -4.23 -9.55
N ILE A 113 -10.24 -5.50 -9.39
CA ILE A 113 -9.43 -6.51 -8.70
C ILE A 113 -8.12 -6.76 -9.45
N GLY A 114 -8.16 -6.82 -10.79
CA GLY A 114 -6.97 -6.98 -11.63
C GLY A 114 -6.00 -5.80 -11.51
N GLY A 115 -6.51 -4.56 -11.52
CA GLY A 115 -5.72 -3.35 -11.35
C GLY A 115 -5.10 -3.25 -9.95
N VAL A 116 -5.85 -3.56 -8.90
CA VAL A 116 -5.35 -3.61 -7.51
C VAL A 116 -4.31 -4.73 -7.33
N THR A 117 -4.57 -5.91 -7.87
CA THR A 117 -3.62 -7.04 -7.76
C THR A 117 -2.37 -6.79 -8.60
N GLY A 118 -2.50 -6.13 -9.75
CA GLY A 118 -1.36 -5.73 -10.59
C GLY A 118 -0.48 -4.67 -9.91
N THR A 119 -1.09 -3.70 -9.21
CA THR A 119 -0.35 -2.71 -8.42
C THR A 119 0.35 -3.32 -7.21
N ILE A 120 -0.32 -4.21 -6.46
CA ILE A 120 0.29 -4.93 -5.33
C ILE A 120 1.36 -5.92 -5.82
N GLY A 121 1.12 -6.63 -6.94
CA GLY A 121 2.06 -7.55 -7.56
C GLY A 121 3.30 -6.86 -8.13
N GLY A 122 3.13 -5.64 -8.66
CA GLY A 122 4.24 -4.77 -9.07
C GLY A 122 5.12 -4.34 -7.90
N VAL A 123 4.53 -4.08 -6.73
CA VAL A 123 5.27 -3.78 -5.48
C VAL A 123 6.06 -4.98 -4.96
N THR A 124 5.67 -6.22 -5.30
CA THR A 124 6.48 -7.42 -4.99
C THR A 124 7.57 -7.73 -6.03
N GLY A 125 7.58 -7.02 -7.16
CA GLY A 125 8.44 -7.29 -8.32
C GLY A 125 9.70 -6.42 -8.46
N GLY A 126 9.87 -5.39 -7.63
CA GLY A 126 11.09 -4.60 -7.52
C GLY A 126 11.50 -4.54 -6.06
N ASP A 127 12.59 -5.23 -5.73
CA ASP A 127 13.20 -5.33 -4.40
C ASP A 127 12.20 -5.64 -3.26
N SER A 128 11.92 -6.94 -3.11
CA SER A 128 11.22 -7.44 -1.92
C SER A 128 11.80 -6.80 -0.65
N PRO A 129 10.99 -6.53 0.39
CA PRO A 129 11.48 -6.01 1.68
C PRO A 129 12.65 -6.83 2.25
N LEU A 130 12.72 -8.11 1.89
CA LEU A 130 13.83 -9.01 2.19
C LEU A 130 15.15 -8.66 1.47
N GLY A 131 15.10 -8.18 0.22
CA GLY A 131 16.26 -7.66 -0.51
C GLY A 131 16.83 -6.45 0.20
N LEU A 132 15.98 -5.49 0.59
CA LEU A 132 16.37 -4.35 1.43
C LEU A 132 16.98 -4.79 2.77
N VAL A 133 16.38 -5.74 3.48
CA VAL A 133 16.97 -6.30 4.72
C VAL A 133 18.31 -6.97 4.45
N THR A 134 18.47 -7.63 3.30
CA THR A 134 19.71 -8.29 2.91
C THR A 134 20.79 -7.27 2.54
N ASP A 135 20.43 -6.16 1.91
CA ASP A 135 21.33 -5.07 1.54
C ASP A 135 21.74 -4.23 2.75
N LEU A 136 20.81 -3.96 3.67
CA LEU A 136 21.09 -3.32 4.97
C LEU A 136 22.00 -4.22 5.83
N LEU A 137 21.71 -5.52 5.89
CA LEU A 137 22.54 -6.49 6.62
C LEU A 137 23.90 -6.68 5.94
N GLY A 138 23.94 -6.66 4.61
CA GLY A 138 25.15 -6.72 3.81
C GLY A 138 26.02 -5.48 4.00
N GLY A 139 25.43 -4.28 4.06
CA GLY A 139 26.13 -3.03 4.38
C GLY A 139 26.65 -2.99 5.82
N LEU A 140 25.89 -3.53 6.78
CA LEU A 140 26.28 -3.64 8.18
C LEU A 140 27.45 -4.62 8.41
N THR A 141 27.56 -5.66 7.56
CA THR A 141 28.55 -6.73 7.70
C THR A 141 29.71 -6.66 6.69
N GLY A 142 29.59 -5.83 5.65
CA GLY A 142 30.33 -6.00 4.38
C GLY A 142 31.20 -4.84 3.92
N SER A 143 31.63 -3.91 4.78
CA SER A 143 32.63 -2.92 4.33
C SER A 143 34.04 -3.56 4.28
N VAL A 144 34.48 -3.98 3.09
CA VAL A 144 35.86 -4.47 2.82
C VAL A 144 36.89 -3.31 2.82
N GLY A 145 36.63 -2.25 3.60
CA GLY A 145 37.43 -1.03 3.69
C GLY A 145 37.84 -0.60 5.10
N GLY A 146 37.43 -1.32 6.15
CA GLY A 146 37.92 -1.12 7.51
C GLY A 146 36.88 -0.70 8.55
N ASP A 147 35.85 0.07 8.18
CA ASP A 147 34.97 0.69 9.19
C ASP A 147 33.52 0.24 9.05
N SER A 148 33.27 -1.07 9.22
CA SER A 148 31.88 -1.54 9.39
C SER A 148 31.36 -0.96 10.71
N PRO A 149 30.08 -0.57 10.81
CA PRO A 149 29.52 -0.10 12.08
C PRO A 149 29.71 -1.13 13.21
N LEU A 150 29.68 -2.42 12.88
CA LEU A 150 30.04 -3.51 13.79
C LEU A 150 31.54 -3.55 14.11
N GLY A 151 32.42 -3.23 13.17
CA GLY A 151 33.87 -3.14 13.37
C GLY A 151 34.22 -2.09 14.43
N VAL A 152 33.61 -0.90 14.34
CA VAL A 152 33.77 0.16 15.35
C VAL A 152 33.33 -0.30 16.74
N VAL A 153 32.21 -1.01 16.85
CA VAL A 153 31.75 -1.58 18.14
C VAL A 153 32.69 -2.69 18.62
N THR A 154 33.21 -3.52 17.72
CA THR A 154 34.08 -4.65 18.07
C THR A 154 35.47 -4.18 18.51
N ASP A 155 36.03 -3.16 17.85
CA ASP A 155 37.30 -2.53 18.22
C ASP A 155 37.18 -1.80 19.56
N LEU A 156 36.03 -1.16 19.82
CA LEU A 156 35.74 -0.51 21.09
C LEU A 156 35.57 -1.51 22.26
N LEU A 157 35.03 -2.70 22.00
CA LEU A 157 34.95 -3.79 22.98
C LEU A 157 36.28 -4.54 23.17
N GLY A 158 37.08 -4.64 22.11
CA GLY A 158 38.41 -5.28 22.14
C GLY A 158 39.51 -4.40 22.74
N GLY A 159 39.27 -3.10 22.89
CA GLY A 159 40.18 -2.12 23.49
C GLY A 159 40.03 -1.94 25.02
N LEU A 160 39.12 -2.67 25.68
CA LEU A 160 38.95 -2.73 27.15
C LEU A 160 39.80 -3.84 27.77
#